data_AF-A0A4P2PXB0-F1
#
_entry.id   AF-A0A4P2PXB0-F1
#
_cell.length_a   1.000
_cell.length_b   1.000
_cell.length_c   1.000
_cell.angle_alpha   90.00
_cell.angle_beta   90.00
_cell.angle_gamma   90.00
#
_symmetry.space_group_name_H-M   'P 1'
#
loop_
_entity.id
_entity.type
_entity.pdbx_description
1 polymer ?
#
loop_
_entity_poly.entity_id
_entity_poly.type
_entity_poly.pdbx_seq_one_letter_code
_entity_poly.pdbx_strand_id
1 'polypeptide(L)'
;MAKQGKDYARWVKAAAETGRTDNPLKVPYEVAVREAVAAAAFVTKYWEPDGERPGLKRVKSRLPASSSEELLSIVRAVQEAQTRLLLIIDPAVTDLGERARFVVDELESALEFLLDDDVDEPADAQLARIKEFHAQDGQRSSALSQALRDYAGLAESLKDRLLEADEEFDVRLLVEARKLADALQRRAIETAPERGASAAATTIRNQMLHLMTGRVAAIRKTAAHVFRRHPEIVREVTSAYERRRRVAARREKARKAAEAGAAQGKPAATPAPSSTSTGALPS
;
A
#
# COMPACT_ATOMS: atom_id res chain seq x y z
N MET A 1 -13.95 -0.24 -23.55
CA MET A 1 -15.16 -0.23 -22.69
C MET A 1 -16.05 -1.47 -22.83
N ALA A 2 -16.38 -1.96 -24.04
CA ALA A 2 -17.29 -3.12 -24.21
C ALA A 2 -16.84 -4.45 -23.55
N LYS A 3 -15.53 -4.69 -23.40
CA LYS A 3 -14.97 -5.89 -22.73
C LYS A 3 -15.02 -5.80 -21.20
N GLN A 4 -14.85 -4.59 -20.64
CA GLN A 4 -14.90 -4.33 -19.19
C GLN A 4 -16.32 -4.56 -18.61
N GLY A 5 -17.36 -4.00 -19.24
CA GLY A 5 -18.74 -4.22 -18.79
C GLY A 5 -19.18 -5.70 -18.85
N LYS A 6 -18.63 -6.49 -19.79
CA LYS A 6 -18.84 -7.94 -19.85
C LYS A 6 -18.10 -8.69 -18.75
N ASP A 7 -16.86 -8.30 -18.44
CA ASP A 7 -16.08 -8.86 -17.32
C ASP A 7 -16.80 -8.59 -15.99
N TYR A 8 -17.25 -7.37 -15.74
CA TYR A 8 -17.96 -7.00 -14.51
C TYR A 8 -19.22 -7.83 -14.29
N ALA A 9 -20.14 -7.88 -15.26
CA ALA A 9 -21.39 -8.62 -15.13
C ALA A 9 -21.16 -10.13 -14.88
N ARG A 10 -20.18 -10.72 -15.56
CA ARG A 10 -19.77 -12.11 -15.34
C ARG A 10 -19.35 -12.34 -13.89
N TRP A 11 -18.47 -11.49 -13.37
CA TRP A 11 -17.90 -11.70 -12.04
C TRP A 11 -18.82 -11.30 -10.91
N VAL A 12 -19.76 -10.36 -11.10
CA VAL A 12 -20.82 -10.09 -10.11
C VAL A 12 -21.60 -11.38 -9.81
N LYS A 13 -22.04 -12.09 -10.87
CA LYS A 13 -22.79 -13.33 -10.72
C LYS A 13 -21.98 -14.40 -9.98
N ALA A 14 -20.73 -14.63 -10.41
CA ALA A 14 -19.85 -15.61 -9.77
C ALA A 14 -19.50 -15.25 -8.32
N ALA A 15 -19.38 -13.97 -8.00
CA ALA A 15 -19.02 -13.52 -6.66
C ALA A 15 -20.19 -13.67 -5.68
N ALA A 16 -21.42 -13.44 -6.15
CA ALA A 16 -22.63 -13.61 -5.36
C ALA A 16 -22.80 -15.04 -4.83
N GLU A 17 -22.38 -16.05 -5.59
CA GLU A 17 -22.43 -17.47 -5.18
C GLU A 17 -21.62 -17.78 -3.92
N THR A 18 -20.60 -16.97 -3.60
CA THR A 18 -19.77 -17.18 -2.41
C THR A 18 -20.46 -16.77 -1.11
N GLY A 19 -21.47 -15.89 -1.16
CA GLY A 19 -22.17 -15.35 0.01
C GLY A 19 -21.31 -14.50 0.96
N ARG A 20 -20.02 -14.27 0.66
CA ARG A 20 -19.09 -13.54 1.55
C ARG A 20 -19.11 -12.05 1.28
N THR A 21 -19.48 -11.26 2.28
CA THR A 21 -19.74 -9.82 2.12
C THR A 21 -18.77 -8.93 2.90
N ASP A 22 -17.94 -9.51 3.75
CA ASP A 22 -16.88 -8.83 4.50
C ASP A 22 -15.68 -8.49 3.61
N ASN A 23 -14.88 -7.47 3.98
CA ASN A 23 -13.68 -7.11 3.24
C ASN A 23 -12.55 -8.13 3.53
N PRO A 24 -12.07 -8.91 2.53
CA PRO A 24 -11.05 -9.93 2.75
C PRO A 24 -9.62 -9.40 2.86
N LEU A 25 -9.40 -8.11 2.56
CA LEU A 25 -8.07 -7.57 2.41
C LEU A 25 -7.36 -7.40 3.76
N LYS A 26 -6.15 -7.93 3.85
CA LYS A 26 -5.21 -7.75 4.98
C LYS A 26 -4.08 -6.76 4.66
N VAL A 27 -4.11 -6.21 3.45
CA VAL A 27 -3.18 -5.26 2.86
C VAL A 27 -3.98 -4.15 2.18
N PRO A 28 -3.39 -2.97 1.92
CA PRO A 28 -4.07 -1.90 1.19
C PRO A 28 -4.60 -2.37 -0.17
N TYR A 29 -5.68 -1.74 -0.65
CA TYR A 29 -6.38 -2.13 -1.88
C TYR A 29 -5.44 -2.18 -3.10
N GLU A 30 -4.68 -1.11 -3.34
CA GLU A 30 -3.76 -1.01 -4.48
C GLU A 30 -2.65 -2.08 -4.42
N VAL A 31 -2.18 -2.39 -3.21
CA VAL A 31 -1.21 -3.47 -2.99
C VAL A 31 -1.83 -4.83 -3.37
N ALA A 32 -3.07 -5.09 -2.96
CA ALA A 32 -3.76 -6.33 -3.30
C ALA A 32 -3.98 -6.48 -4.82
N VAL A 33 -4.37 -5.40 -5.50
CA VAL A 33 -4.55 -5.37 -6.96
C VAL A 33 -3.22 -5.62 -7.67
N ARG A 34 -2.15 -4.93 -7.28
CA ARG A 34 -0.81 -5.13 -7.85
C ARG A 34 -0.31 -6.56 -7.64
N GLU A 35 -0.55 -7.14 -6.47
CA GLU A 35 -0.21 -8.54 -6.19
C GLU A 35 -1.01 -9.53 -7.03
N ALA A 36 -2.28 -9.25 -7.32
CA ALA A 36 -3.09 -10.06 -8.21
C ALA A 36 -2.59 -10.02 -9.65
N VAL A 37 -2.21 -8.84 -10.15
CA VAL A 37 -1.58 -8.68 -11.48
C VAL A 37 -0.25 -9.44 -11.54
N ALA A 38 0.60 -9.31 -10.52
CA ALA A 38 1.86 -10.05 -10.45
C ALA A 38 1.64 -11.57 -10.41
N ALA A 39 0.62 -12.05 -9.70
CA ALA A 39 0.26 -13.48 -9.67
C ALA A 39 -0.23 -13.98 -11.04
N ALA A 40 -0.97 -13.17 -11.80
CA ALA A 40 -1.35 -13.53 -13.16
C ALA A 40 -0.12 -13.62 -14.08
N ALA A 41 0.76 -12.61 -14.04
CA ALA A 41 2.02 -12.61 -14.79
C ALA A 41 2.91 -13.81 -14.44
N PHE A 42 2.95 -14.21 -13.16
CA PHE A 42 3.67 -15.40 -12.69
C PHE A 42 3.16 -16.67 -13.37
N VAL A 43 1.84 -16.85 -13.50
CA VAL A 43 1.26 -18.01 -14.19
C VAL A 43 1.71 -18.07 -15.64
N THR A 44 1.69 -16.94 -16.34
CA THR A 44 2.15 -16.84 -17.74
C THR A 44 3.65 -17.16 -17.85
N LYS A 45 4.48 -16.56 -16.99
CA LYS A 45 5.94 -16.73 -16.99
C LYS A 45 6.37 -18.19 -16.75
N TYR A 46 5.67 -18.89 -15.86
CA TYR A 46 6.08 -20.21 -15.37
C TYR A 46 5.14 -21.35 -15.83
N TRP A 47 4.38 -21.14 -16.91
CA TRP A 47 3.44 -22.14 -17.40
C TRP A 47 4.14 -23.41 -17.90
N GLU A 48 5.06 -23.27 -18.86
CA GLU A 48 5.82 -24.38 -19.43
C GLU A 48 7.07 -24.71 -18.58
N PRO A 49 7.51 -25.97 -18.56
CA PRO A 49 8.79 -26.34 -17.96
C PRO A 49 9.97 -25.74 -18.75
N ASP A 50 11.11 -25.59 -18.10
CA ASP A 50 12.33 -25.04 -18.69
C ASP A 50 13.58 -25.71 -18.09
N GLY A 51 14.23 -26.57 -18.86
CA GLY A 51 15.32 -27.42 -18.37
C GLY A 51 14.88 -28.26 -17.16
N GLU A 52 15.61 -28.13 -16.04
CA GLU A 52 15.28 -28.82 -14.78
C GLU A 52 14.15 -28.15 -13.99
N ARG A 53 13.74 -26.93 -14.37
CA ARG A 53 12.64 -26.21 -13.71
C ARG A 53 11.29 -26.78 -14.14
N PRO A 54 10.43 -27.24 -13.21
CA PRO A 54 9.10 -27.72 -13.54
C PRO A 54 8.18 -26.58 -14.00
N GLY A 55 7.20 -26.87 -14.86
CA GLY A 55 6.17 -25.89 -15.28
C GLY A 55 4.84 -26.07 -14.54
N LEU A 56 4.05 -25.00 -14.42
CA LEU A 56 2.69 -25.05 -13.85
C LEU A 56 1.72 -25.92 -14.67
N LYS A 57 1.99 -26.15 -15.96
CA LYS A 57 1.19 -27.03 -16.83
C LYS A 57 0.95 -28.42 -16.27
N ARG A 58 1.87 -28.94 -15.44
CA ARG A 58 1.73 -30.25 -14.78
C ARG A 58 0.54 -30.36 -13.81
N VAL A 59 0.02 -29.22 -13.34
CA VAL A 59 -1.14 -29.11 -12.43
C VAL A 59 -2.32 -28.41 -13.12
N LYS A 60 -2.41 -28.49 -14.45
CA LYS A 60 -3.48 -27.88 -15.27
C LYS A 60 -4.91 -28.22 -14.83
N SER A 61 -5.11 -29.36 -14.16
CA SER A 61 -6.42 -29.75 -13.59
C SER A 61 -6.83 -28.94 -12.37
N ARG A 62 -5.86 -28.34 -11.65
CA ARG A 62 -6.10 -27.47 -10.48
C ARG A 62 -5.91 -25.99 -10.80
N LEU A 63 -5.04 -25.67 -11.76
CA LEU A 63 -4.77 -24.32 -12.23
C LEU A 63 -4.74 -24.32 -13.77
N PRO A 64 -5.88 -24.08 -14.44
CA PRO A 64 -5.94 -24.02 -15.90
C PRO A 64 -5.03 -22.94 -16.50
N ALA A 65 -4.67 -23.07 -17.78
CA ALA A 65 -3.87 -22.06 -18.48
C ALA A 65 -4.58 -20.70 -18.51
N SER A 66 -5.92 -20.71 -18.58
CA SER A 66 -6.76 -19.50 -18.54
C SER A 66 -6.71 -18.76 -17.20
N SER A 67 -6.12 -19.33 -16.14
CA SER A 67 -6.12 -18.71 -14.81
C SER A 67 -5.49 -17.32 -14.79
N SER A 68 -4.49 -17.06 -15.65
CA SER A 68 -3.87 -15.74 -15.78
C SER A 68 -4.86 -14.72 -16.33
N GLU A 69 -5.48 -15.03 -17.47
CA GLU A 69 -6.46 -14.15 -18.12
C GLU A 69 -7.73 -13.96 -17.26
N GLU A 70 -8.19 -15.02 -16.61
CA GLU A 70 -9.30 -14.97 -15.66
C GLU A 70 -8.99 -14.06 -14.48
N LEU A 71 -7.79 -14.16 -13.89
CA LEU A 71 -7.40 -13.28 -12.78
C LEU A 71 -7.31 -11.82 -13.23
N LEU A 72 -6.77 -11.54 -14.42
CA LEU A 72 -6.77 -10.18 -14.96
C LEU A 72 -8.18 -9.66 -15.25
N SER A 73 -9.09 -10.53 -15.69
CA SER A 73 -10.52 -10.21 -15.87
C SER A 73 -11.20 -9.89 -14.53
N ILE A 74 -10.89 -10.65 -13.47
CA ILE A 74 -11.36 -10.36 -12.10
C ILE A 74 -10.80 -9.02 -11.60
N VAL A 75 -9.51 -8.75 -11.81
CA VAL A 75 -8.87 -7.48 -11.41
C VAL A 75 -9.60 -6.28 -12.03
N ARG A 76 -9.89 -6.34 -13.34
CA ARG A 76 -10.67 -5.28 -14.01
C ARG A 76 -12.06 -5.11 -13.40
N ALA A 77 -12.75 -6.22 -13.09
CA ALA A 77 -14.06 -6.16 -12.45
C ALA A 77 -14.00 -5.58 -11.02
N VAL A 78 -12.98 -5.93 -10.24
CA VAL A 78 -12.73 -5.37 -8.90
C VAL A 78 -12.46 -3.87 -8.96
N GLN A 79 -11.68 -3.41 -9.94
CA GLN A 79 -11.45 -1.98 -10.18
C GLN A 79 -12.76 -1.27 -10.54
N GLU A 80 -13.55 -1.85 -11.45
CA GLU A 80 -14.85 -1.28 -11.79
C GLU A 80 -15.83 -1.25 -10.60
N ALA A 81 -15.87 -2.29 -9.76
CA ALA A 81 -16.68 -2.32 -8.55
C ALA A 81 -16.24 -1.25 -7.53
N GLN A 82 -14.93 -1.06 -7.38
CA GLN A 82 -14.36 -0.01 -6.54
C GLN A 82 -14.71 1.38 -7.08
N THR A 83 -14.55 1.62 -8.39
CA THR A 83 -14.95 2.89 -9.02
C THR A 83 -16.43 3.15 -8.79
N ARG A 84 -17.32 2.19 -9.07
CA ARG A 84 -18.76 2.34 -8.85
C ARG A 84 -19.09 2.65 -7.39
N LEU A 85 -18.42 2.01 -6.45
CA LEU A 85 -18.58 2.29 -5.03
C LEU A 85 -18.16 3.72 -4.67
N LEU A 86 -17.02 4.19 -5.18
CA LEU A 86 -16.53 5.56 -4.97
C LEU A 86 -17.48 6.59 -5.58
N LEU A 87 -18.01 6.35 -6.78
CA LEU A 87 -19.00 7.22 -7.40
C LEU A 87 -20.28 7.36 -6.56
N ILE A 88 -20.65 6.31 -5.81
CA ILE A 88 -21.81 6.33 -4.92
C ILE A 88 -21.49 7.01 -3.60
N ILE A 89 -20.37 6.65 -2.95
CA ILE A 89 -20.04 7.11 -1.59
C ILE A 89 -19.47 8.53 -1.60
N ASP A 90 -18.85 8.92 -2.70
CA ASP A 90 -18.02 10.11 -2.78
C ASP A 90 -18.06 10.76 -4.17
N PRO A 91 -19.22 11.29 -4.59
CA PRO A 91 -19.40 11.85 -5.93
C PRO A 91 -18.42 13.00 -6.22
N ALA A 92 -17.97 13.71 -5.17
CA ALA A 92 -17.01 14.80 -5.24
C ALA A 92 -15.66 14.39 -5.86
N VAL A 93 -15.23 13.13 -5.67
CA VAL A 93 -14.01 12.58 -6.28
C VAL A 93 -14.12 12.51 -7.81
N THR A 94 -15.32 12.44 -8.37
CA THR A 94 -15.51 12.36 -9.82
C THR A 94 -15.30 13.71 -10.49
N ASP A 95 -15.75 14.80 -9.86
CA ASP A 95 -15.73 16.13 -10.47
C ASP A 95 -14.39 16.85 -10.23
N LEU A 96 -13.87 16.76 -9.00
CA LEU A 96 -12.65 17.47 -8.61
C LEU A 96 -11.44 16.54 -8.46
N GLY A 97 -11.65 15.23 -8.41
CA GLY A 97 -10.61 14.28 -8.01
C GLY A 97 -9.53 14.03 -9.05
N GLU A 98 -9.79 14.19 -10.36
CA GLU A 98 -8.73 14.11 -11.38
C GLU A 98 -7.76 15.28 -11.22
N ARG A 99 -8.28 16.51 -11.19
CA ARG A 99 -7.44 17.69 -10.99
C ARG A 99 -6.74 17.70 -9.63
N ALA A 100 -7.42 17.27 -8.57
CA ALA A 100 -6.82 17.15 -7.25
C ALA A 100 -5.67 16.13 -7.20
N ARG A 101 -5.78 14.98 -7.89
CA ARG A 101 -4.67 14.02 -7.98
C ARG A 101 -3.49 14.59 -8.75
N PHE A 102 -3.76 15.24 -9.90
CA PHE A 102 -2.72 15.95 -10.65
C PHE A 102 -1.96 16.92 -9.74
N VAL A 103 -2.66 17.77 -8.98
CA VAL A 103 -2.01 18.75 -8.09
C VAL A 103 -1.20 18.05 -6.98
N VAL A 104 -1.67 16.93 -6.43
CA VAL A 104 -0.89 16.14 -5.47
C VAL A 104 0.39 15.59 -6.12
N ASP A 105 0.28 15.00 -7.30
CA ASP A 105 1.42 14.39 -8.01
C ASP A 105 2.50 15.45 -8.34
N GLU A 106 2.10 16.63 -8.82
CA GLU A 106 3.02 17.74 -9.11
C GLU A 106 3.72 18.25 -7.85
N LEU A 107 2.97 18.43 -6.75
CA LEU A 107 3.55 18.89 -5.48
C LEU A 107 4.47 17.84 -4.86
N GLU A 108 4.11 16.56 -4.93
CA GLU A 108 4.98 15.45 -4.47
C GLU A 108 6.26 15.41 -5.30
N SER A 109 6.17 15.46 -6.64
CA SER A 109 7.33 15.43 -7.52
C SER A 109 8.28 16.60 -7.28
N ALA A 110 7.76 17.82 -7.10
CA ALA A 110 8.59 18.99 -6.82
C ALA A 110 9.30 18.89 -5.46
N LEU A 111 8.60 18.38 -4.44
CA LEU A 111 9.17 18.13 -3.11
C LEU A 111 10.22 17.02 -3.13
N GLU A 112 9.99 15.93 -3.87
CA GLU A 112 10.99 14.87 -4.06
C GLU A 112 12.24 15.40 -4.76
N PHE A 113 12.07 16.16 -5.84
CA PHE A 113 13.19 16.72 -6.59
C PHE A 113 14.04 17.67 -5.73
N LEU A 114 13.40 18.52 -4.92
CA LEU A 114 14.11 19.44 -4.03
C LEU A 114 14.88 18.71 -2.92
N LEU A 115 14.29 17.66 -2.35
CA LEU A 115 14.82 16.97 -1.16
C LEU A 115 15.75 15.80 -1.50
N ASP A 116 15.79 15.34 -2.74
CA ASP A 116 16.76 14.33 -3.21
C ASP A 116 18.13 14.97 -3.52
N ASP A 117 18.67 15.75 -2.56
CA ASP A 117 19.92 16.52 -2.68
C ASP A 117 21.11 15.90 -1.92
N ASP A 118 21.00 14.62 -1.55
CA ASP A 118 21.93 13.86 -0.70
C ASP A 118 22.15 14.45 0.72
N VAL A 119 21.28 15.35 1.19
CA VAL A 119 21.30 15.92 2.54
C VAL A 119 20.11 15.42 3.37
N ASP A 120 20.38 14.66 4.43
CA ASP A 120 19.33 14.24 5.37
C ASP A 120 18.85 15.43 6.23
N GLU A 121 17.63 15.91 6.00
CA GLU A 121 17.01 16.98 6.78
C GLU A 121 15.61 16.62 7.32
N PRO A 122 15.04 17.41 8.27
CA PRO A 122 13.72 17.10 8.84
C PRO A 122 12.58 17.07 7.81
N ALA A 123 12.75 17.78 6.69
CA ALA A 123 11.79 17.82 5.60
C ALA A 123 11.67 16.47 4.88
N ASP A 124 12.75 15.72 4.70
CA ASP A 124 12.75 14.34 4.15
C ASP A 124 11.87 13.42 4.98
N ALA A 125 12.10 13.46 6.30
CA ALA A 125 11.35 12.66 7.24
C ALA A 125 9.86 13.05 7.23
N GLN A 126 9.54 14.32 6.99
CA GLN A 126 8.17 14.80 6.88
C GLN A 126 7.51 14.34 5.58
N LEU A 127 8.18 14.48 4.43
CA LEU A 127 7.70 13.99 3.15
C LEU A 127 7.47 12.47 3.19
N ALA A 128 8.40 11.71 3.77
CA ALA A 128 8.27 10.27 3.94
C ALA A 128 7.03 9.88 4.79
N ARG A 129 6.74 10.63 5.87
CA ARG A 129 5.54 10.44 6.69
C ARG A 129 4.26 10.74 5.92
N ILE A 130 4.23 11.83 5.15
CA ILE A 130 3.08 12.20 4.30
C ILE A 130 2.82 11.09 3.28
N LYS A 131 3.85 10.62 2.59
CA LYS A 131 3.75 9.51 1.63
C LYS A 131 3.27 8.22 2.27
N GLU A 132 3.80 7.85 3.44
CA GLU A 132 3.35 6.66 4.16
C GLU A 132 1.88 6.76 4.58
N PHE A 133 1.47 7.92 5.08
CA PHE A 133 0.10 8.16 5.52
C PHE A 133 -0.89 8.08 4.36
N HIS A 134 -0.58 8.71 3.22
CA HIS A 134 -1.48 8.75 2.05
C HIS A 134 -1.39 7.52 1.13
N ALA A 135 -0.37 6.67 1.29
CA ALA A 135 -0.21 5.42 0.53
C ALA A 135 -1.40 4.43 0.67
N GLN A 136 -2.27 4.63 1.67
CA GLN A 136 -3.37 3.71 1.97
C GLN A 136 -4.77 4.25 1.60
N ASP A 137 -4.91 5.56 1.37
CA ASP A 137 -6.22 6.22 1.42
C ASP A 137 -6.58 7.07 0.17
N GLY A 138 -5.74 7.12 -0.87
CA GLY A 138 -5.85 8.01 -2.04
C GLY A 138 -7.10 7.91 -2.95
N GLN A 139 -8.18 7.25 -2.50
CA GLN A 139 -9.40 7.04 -3.27
C GLN A 139 -10.64 7.76 -2.71
N ARG A 140 -10.56 8.40 -1.54
CA ARG A 140 -11.68 9.18 -0.95
C ARG A 140 -11.40 10.69 -1.01
N SER A 141 -12.44 11.52 -1.16
CA SER A 141 -12.35 12.98 -1.17
C SER A 141 -11.79 13.53 0.12
N SER A 142 -12.09 12.93 1.28
CA SER A 142 -11.52 13.35 2.57
C SER A 142 -10.03 13.07 2.64
N ALA A 143 -9.59 11.91 2.15
CA ALA A 143 -8.17 11.56 2.08
C ALA A 143 -7.43 12.43 1.06
N LEU A 144 -8.02 12.64 -0.12
CA LEU A 144 -7.46 13.50 -1.16
C LEU A 144 -7.42 14.98 -0.74
N SER A 145 -8.45 15.45 -0.03
CA SER A 145 -8.50 16.77 0.60
C SER A 145 -7.38 16.93 1.64
N GLN A 146 -7.15 15.90 2.47
CA GLN A 146 -6.06 15.92 3.44
C GLN A 146 -4.68 15.87 2.76
N ALA A 147 -4.50 15.03 1.74
CA ALA A 147 -3.26 14.96 0.95
C ALA A 147 -2.90 16.31 0.34
N LEU A 148 -3.87 16.96 -0.32
CA LEU A 148 -3.68 18.32 -0.86
C LEU A 148 -3.23 19.31 0.21
N ARG A 149 -3.78 19.26 1.43
CA ARG A 149 -3.36 20.14 2.53
C ARG A 149 -1.97 19.82 3.03
N ASP A 150 -1.63 18.55 3.18
CA ASP A 150 -0.35 18.12 3.73
C ASP A 150 0.81 18.42 2.77
N TYR A 151 0.66 18.06 1.49
CA TYR A 151 1.66 18.37 0.46
C TYR A 151 1.78 19.88 0.22
N ALA A 152 0.66 20.61 0.10
CA ALA A 152 0.73 22.07 -0.06
C ALA A 152 1.29 22.76 1.18
N GLY A 153 1.05 22.23 2.38
CA GLY A 153 1.59 22.74 3.63
C GLY A 153 3.11 22.59 3.69
N LEU A 154 3.64 21.42 3.32
CA LEU A 154 5.08 21.19 3.25
C LEU A 154 5.72 22.05 2.14
N ALA A 155 5.14 22.06 0.94
CA ALA A 155 5.64 22.87 -0.17
C ALA A 155 5.60 24.37 0.12
N GLU A 156 4.59 24.87 0.85
CA GLU A 156 4.59 26.28 1.28
C GLU A 156 5.75 26.59 2.23
N SER A 157 6.08 25.67 3.16
CA SER A 157 7.21 25.87 4.08
C SER A 157 8.57 25.86 3.39
N LEU A 158 8.66 25.28 2.20
CA LEU A 158 9.86 25.17 1.38
C LEU A 158 9.80 26.05 0.11
N LYS A 159 8.83 26.96 0.02
CA LYS A 159 8.49 27.67 -1.21
C LYS A 159 9.66 28.40 -1.85
N ASP A 160 10.44 29.13 -1.05
CA ASP A 160 11.57 29.91 -1.58
C ASP A 160 12.64 28.98 -2.16
N ARG A 161 12.91 27.86 -1.49
CA ARG A 161 13.83 26.82 -1.96
C ARG A 161 13.33 26.12 -3.22
N LEU A 162 12.02 25.86 -3.32
CA LEU A 162 11.40 25.29 -4.53
C LEU A 162 11.60 26.20 -5.74
N LEU A 163 11.42 27.52 -5.57
CA LEU A 163 11.63 28.51 -6.64
C LEU A 163 13.11 28.67 -7.02
N GLU A 164 14.02 28.50 -6.07
CA GLU A 164 15.46 28.50 -6.34
C GLU A 164 15.90 27.24 -7.09
N ALA A 165 15.29 26.08 -6.79
CA ALA A 165 15.63 24.81 -7.41
C ALA A 165 14.97 24.60 -8.78
N ASP A 166 13.75 25.14 -8.97
CA ASP A 166 12.97 25.06 -10.20
C ASP A 166 12.25 26.39 -10.47
N GLU A 167 12.83 27.22 -11.35
CA GLU A 167 12.25 28.49 -11.76
C GLU A 167 10.89 28.33 -12.48
N GLU A 168 10.59 27.15 -13.02
CA GLU A 168 9.32 26.85 -13.68
C GLU A 168 8.23 26.39 -12.69
N PHE A 169 8.57 26.20 -11.41
CA PHE A 169 7.62 25.76 -10.39
C PHE A 169 6.43 26.71 -10.27
N ASP A 170 5.22 26.21 -10.59
CA ASP A 170 4.01 27.01 -10.54
C ASP A 170 3.47 27.14 -9.11
N VAL A 171 3.87 28.22 -8.42
CA VAL A 171 3.39 28.57 -7.06
C VAL A 171 1.86 28.62 -6.96
N ARG A 172 1.14 28.84 -8.07
CA ARG A 172 -0.33 28.85 -8.07
C ARG A 172 -0.91 27.49 -7.68
N LEU A 173 -0.16 26.40 -7.85
CA LEU A 173 -0.54 25.04 -7.40
C LEU A 173 -0.77 24.97 -5.89
N LEU A 174 -0.05 25.75 -5.07
CA LEU A 174 -0.26 25.78 -3.61
C LEU A 174 -1.64 26.35 -3.25
N VAL A 175 -2.03 27.43 -3.93
CA VAL A 175 -3.34 28.07 -3.74
C VAL A 175 -4.45 27.17 -4.30
N GLU A 176 -4.21 26.56 -5.45
CA GLU A 176 -5.14 25.62 -6.07
C GLU A 176 -5.38 24.39 -5.18
N ALA A 177 -4.32 23.82 -4.60
CA ALA A 177 -4.42 22.67 -3.72
C ALA A 177 -5.34 22.94 -2.52
N ARG A 178 -5.19 24.10 -1.87
CA ARG A 178 -6.06 24.51 -0.74
C ARG A 178 -7.51 24.68 -1.18
N LYS A 179 -7.75 25.32 -2.33
CA LYS A 179 -9.11 25.50 -2.88
C LYS A 179 -9.77 24.16 -3.21
N LEU A 180 -9.04 23.25 -3.84
CA LEU A 180 -9.53 21.91 -4.15
C LEU A 180 -9.80 21.10 -2.89
N ALA A 181 -8.93 21.20 -1.88
CA ALA A 181 -9.14 20.53 -0.60
C ALA A 181 -10.43 21.00 0.08
N ASP A 182 -10.69 22.30 0.12
CA ASP A 182 -11.91 22.86 0.70
C ASP A 182 -13.16 22.48 -0.12
N ALA A 183 -13.07 22.50 -1.44
CA ALA A 183 -14.17 22.12 -2.32
C ALA A 183 -14.52 20.63 -2.19
N LEU A 184 -13.52 19.75 -2.11
CA LEU A 184 -13.70 18.33 -1.85
C LEU A 184 -14.39 18.10 -0.50
N GLN A 185 -13.95 18.79 0.56
CA GLN A 185 -14.54 18.66 1.89
C GLN A 185 -15.99 19.16 1.95
N ARG A 186 -16.28 20.32 1.34
CA ARG A 186 -17.65 20.86 1.29
C ARG A 186 -18.59 19.93 0.56
N ARG A 187 -18.20 19.45 -0.62
CA ARG A 187 -19.04 18.54 -1.41
C ARG A 187 -19.25 17.19 -0.72
N ALA A 188 -18.23 16.67 -0.04
CA ALA A 188 -18.39 15.43 0.74
C ALA A 188 -19.47 15.56 1.83
N ILE A 189 -19.64 16.76 2.42
CA ILE A 189 -20.69 17.04 3.41
C ILE A 189 -22.05 17.19 2.74
N GLU A 190 -22.12 17.87 1.59
CA GLU A 190 -23.36 18.16 0.87
C GLU A 190 -23.95 16.92 0.17
N THR A 191 -23.11 15.99 -0.27
CA THR A 191 -23.51 14.79 -1.03
C THR A 191 -23.50 13.54 -0.17
N ALA A 192 -24.20 13.57 0.97
CA ALA A 192 -24.36 12.40 1.82
C ALA A 192 -25.03 11.25 1.02
N PRO A 193 -24.36 10.10 0.84
CA PRO A 193 -24.84 9.06 -0.05
C PRO A 193 -26.06 8.33 0.51
N GLU A 194 -26.96 7.88 -0.39
CA GLU A 194 -28.05 6.98 -0.01
C GLU A 194 -27.48 5.68 0.60
N ARG A 195 -27.76 5.44 1.89
CA ARG A 195 -27.17 4.33 2.65
C ARG A 195 -27.39 2.96 2.01
N GLY A 196 -28.52 2.75 1.33
CA GLY A 196 -28.87 1.48 0.67
C GLY A 196 -28.00 1.16 -0.55
N ALA A 197 -27.79 2.13 -1.44
CA ALA A 197 -26.97 1.95 -2.65
C ALA A 197 -25.48 1.72 -2.29
N SER A 198 -24.98 2.45 -1.30
CA SER A 198 -23.61 2.30 -0.77
C SER A 198 -23.37 0.91 -0.17
N ALA A 199 -24.34 0.37 0.58
CA ALA A 199 -24.23 -0.97 1.17
C ALA A 199 -24.22 -2.08 0.10
N ALA A 200 -25.08 -1.96 -0.93
CA ALA A 200 -25.12 -2.92 -2.03
C ALA A 200 -23.82 -2.90 -2.85
N ALA A 201 -23.31 -1.72 -3.20
CA ALA A 201 -22.05 -1.58 -3.93
C ALA A 201 -20.85 -2.07 -3.11
N THR A 202 -20.83 -1.82 -1.79
CA THR A 202 -19.79 -2.35 -0.88
C THR A 202 -19.81 -3.87 -0.87
N THR A 203 -21.01 -4.46 -0.80
CA THR A 203 -21.19 -5.92 -0.81
C THR A 203 -20.62 -6.54 -2.08
N ILE A 204 -20.98 -6.00 -3.25
CA ILE A 204 -20.47 -6.47 -4.55
C ILE A 204 -18.95 -6.36 -4.60
N ARG A 205 -18.38 -5.22 -4.19
CA ARG A 205 -16.93 -4.99 -4.17
C ARG A 205 -16.22 -6.01 -3.29
N ASN A 206 -16.74 -6.27 -2.08
CA ASN A 206 -16.16 -7.23 -1.15
C ASN A 206 -16.23 -8.67 -1.67
N GLN A 207 -17.36 -9.07 -2.26
CA GLN A 207 -17.51 -10.37 -2.91
C GLN A 207 -16.48 -10.56 -4.04
N MET A 208 -16.27 -9.53 -4.88
CA MET A 208 -15.25 -9.60 -5.94
C MET A 208 -13.82 -9.67 -5.39
N LEU A 209 -13.53 -8.97 -4.29
CA LEU A 209 -12.24 -9.07 -3.62
C LEU A 209 -12.01 -10.48 -3.06
N HIS A 210 -13.04 -11.18 -2.57
CA HIS A 210 -12.91 -12.58 -2.14
C HIS A 210 -12.56 -13.50 -3.31
N LEU A 211 -13.17 -13.29 -4.48
CA LEU A 211 -12.80 -14.04 -5.69
C LEU A 211 -11.33 -13.79 -6.07
N MET A 212 -10.91 -12.53 -6.13
CA MET A 212 -9.55 -12.15 -6.50
C MET A 212 -8.52 -12.76 -5.54
N THR A 213 -8.71 -12.56 -4.23
CA THR A 213 -7.80 -13.07 -3.20
C THR A 213 -7.79 -14.60 -3.16
N GLY A 214 -8.95 -15.25 -3.37
CA GLY A 214 -9.04 -16.71 -3.48
C GLY A 214 -8.24 -17.26 -4.66
N ARG A 215 -8.30 -16.62 -5.84
CA ARG A 215 -7.51 -17.01 -7.01
C ARG A 215 -6.01 -16.81 -6.79
N VAL A 216 -5.61 -15.69 -6.21
CA VAL A 216 -4.21 -15.44 -5.83
C VAL A 216 -3.71 -16.51 -4.84
N ALA A 217 -4.51 -16.86 -3.83
CA ALA A 217 -4.16 -17.91 -2.88
C ALA A 217 -4.01 -19.29 -3.55
N ALA A 218 -4.89 -19.63 -4.49
CA ALA A 218 -4.80 -20.87 -5.26
C ALA A 218 -3.52 -20.93 -6.12
N ILE A 219 -3.16 -19.83 -6.80
CA ILE A 219 -1.90 -19.72 -7.55
C ILE A 219 -0.71 -19.91 -6.62
N ARG A 220 -0.66 -19.20 -5.48
CA ARG A 220 0.43 -19.30 -4.49
C ARG A 220 0.58 -20.72 -3.95
N LYS A 221 -0.52 -21.37 -3.59
CA LYS A 221 -0.52 -22.77 -3.11
C LYS A 221 -0.01 -23.73 -4.18
N THR A 222 -0.39 -23.51 -5.43
CA THR A 222 0.02 -24.32 -6.57
C THR A 222 1.52 -24.12 -6.87
N ALA A 223 1.98 -22.88 -6.87
CA ALA A 223 3.39 -22.53 -7.04
C ALA A 223 4.26 -23.18 -5.95
N ALA A 224 3.85 -23.08 -4.67
CA ALA A 224 4.58 -23.71 -3.56
C ALA A 224 4.72 -25.23 -3.72
N HIS A 225 3.72 -25.90 -4.31
CA HIS A 225 3.78 -27.33 -4.58
C HIS A 225 4.69 -27.67 -5.77
N VAL A 226 4.51 -26.98 -6.90
CA VAL A 226 5.26 -27.24 -8.15
C VAL A 226 6.74 -26.89 -7.99
N PHE A 227 7.03 -25.73 -7.40
CA PHE A 227 8.37 -25.18 -7.21
C PHE A 227 8.94 -25.47 -5.82
N ARG A 228 8.53 -26.58 -5.19
CA ARG A 228 9.01 -26.97 -3.84
C ARG A 228 10.54 -27.12 -3.75
N ARG A 229 11.22 -27.38 -4.87
CA ARG A 229 12.69 -27.45 -4.99
C ARG A 229 13.33 -26.13 -5.50
N HIS A 230 12.52 -25.10 -5.75
CA HIS A 230 12.91 -23.80 -6.30
C HIS A 230 12.29 -22.66 -5.46
N PRO A 231 12.70 -22.50 -4.19
CA PRO A 231 12.09 -21.54 -3.27
C PRO A 231 12.21 -20.07 -3.73
N GLU A 232 13.24 -19.73 -4.51
CA GLU A 232 13.43 -18.43 -5.14
C GLU A 232 12.27 -18.06 -6.07
N ILE A 233 11.73 -19.02 -6.83
CA ILE A 233 10.59 -18.83 -7.71
C ILE A 233 9.31 -18.61 -6.88
N VAL A 234 9.12 -19.38 -5.82
CA VAL A 234 7.97 -19.22 -4.91
C VAL A 234 7.97 -17.82 -4.25
N ARG A 235 9.14 -17.21 -4.05
CA ARG A 235 9.25 -15.85 -3.51
C ARG A 235 8.72 -14.79 -4.47
N GLU A 236 8.75 -15.00 -5.79
CA GLU A 236 8.22 -14.02 -6.75
C GLU A 236 6.70 -13.82 -6.61
N VAL A 237 5.95 -14.88 -6.29
CA VAL A 237 4.47 -14.82 -6.21
C VAL A 237 3.94 -14.56 -4.80
N THR A 238 4.81 -14.58 -3.78
CA THR A 238 4.43 -14.25 -2.40
C THR A 238 4.50 -12.74 -2.17
N SER A 239 3.53 -12.21 -1.41
CA SER A 239 3.39 -10.78 -1.12
C SER A 239 4.69 -10.15 -0.62
N ALA A 240 5.32 -9.30 -1.44
CA ALA A 240 6.49 -8.53 -1.04
C ALA A 240 6.15 -7.56 0.11
N TYR A 241 4.92 -7.02 0.11
CA TYR A 241 4.41 -6.15 1.16
C TYR A 241 4.34 -6.86 2.51
N GLU A 242 3.71 -8.04 2.59
CA GLU A 242 3.65 -8.80 3.84
C GLU A 242 5.04 -9.25 4.31
N ARG A 243 5.97 -9.56 3.39
CA ARG A 243 7.36 -9.86 3.76
C ARG A 243 8.03 -8.65 4.40
N ARG A 244 7.95 -7.48 3.77
CA ARG A 244 8.52 -6.23 4.31
C ARG A 244 7.88 -5.89 5.66
N ARG A 245 6.55 -6.00 5.79
CA ARG A 245 5.82 -5.78 7.04
C ARG A 245 6.25 -6.74 8.15
N ARG A 246 6.42 -8.04 7.87
CA ARG A 246 6.90 -9.02 8.87
C ARG A 246 8.34 -8.76 9.28
N VAL A 247 9.20 -8.34 8.37
CA VAL A 247 10.58 -7.94 8.68
C VAL A 247 10.58 -6.69 9.55
N ALA A 248 9.79 -5.67 9.20
CA ALA A 248 9.63 -4.46 10.00
C ALA A 248 9.10 -4.78 11.41
N ALA A 249 8.05 -5.60 11.53
CA ALA A 249 7.51 -6.03 12.82
C ALA A 249 8.52 -6.85 13.65
N ARG A 250 9.37 -7.67 13.01
CA ARG A 250 10.46 -8.38 13.69
C ARG A 250 11.54 -7.42 14.19
N ARG A 251 11.91 -6.42 13.38
CA ARG A 251 12.86 -5.36 13.77
C ARG A 251 12.32 -4.53 14.92
N GLU A 252 11.05 -4.14 14.86
CA GLU A 252 10.37 -3.40 15.93
C GLU A 252 10.27 -4.21 17.22
N LYS A 253 9.91 -5.50 17.12
CA LYS A 253 9.90 -6.42 18.28
C LYS A 253 11.30 -6.58 18.89
N ALA A 254 12.33 -6.71 18.05
CA ALA A 254 13.72 -6.77 18.50
C ALA A 254 14.17 -5.46 19.16
N ARG A 255 13.77 -4.31 18.62
CA ARG A 255 14.04 -2.99 19.20
C ARG A 255 13.38 -2.84 20.58
N LYS A 256 12.09 -3.14 20.68
CA LYS A 256 11.34 -3.12 21.95
C LYS A 256 11.92 -4.09 22.99
N ALA A 257 12.40 -5.25 22.57
CA ALA A 257 13.08 -6.20 23.45
C ALA A 257 14.44 -5.68 23.93
N ALA A 258 15.21 -5.00 23.08
CA ALA A 258 16.47 -4.37 23.45
C ALA A 258 16.26 -3.18 24.41
N GLU A 259 15.27 -2.34 24.16
CA GLU A 259 14.88 -1.23 25.05
C GLU A 259 14.41 -1.73 26.43
N ALA A 260 13.61 -2.81 26.47
CA ALA A 260 13.17 -3.43 27.73
C ALA A 260 14.32 -4.11 28.50
N GLY A 261 15.29 -4.71 27.80
CA GLY A 261 16.48 -5.28 28.40
C GLY A 261 17.44 -4.22 28.98
N ALA A 262 17.59 -3.08 28.29
CA ALA A 262 18.37 -1.95 28.76
C ALA A 262 17.77 -1.30 30.03
N ALA A 263 16.45 -1.28 30.17
CA ALA A 263 15.77 -0.76 31.36
C ALA A 263 15.91 -1.67 32.61
N GLN A 264 16.19 -2.97 32.43
CA GLN A 264 16.37 -3.93 33.54
C GLN A 264 17.85 -4.10 33.94
N GLY A 265 18.80 -3.64 33.13
CA GLY A 265 20.24 -3.65 33.42
C GLY A 265 20.70 -2.47 34.26
N LYS A 266 20.24 -2.35 35.51
CA LYS A 266 20.86 -1.44 36.48
C LYS A 266 22.18 -2.08 36.96
N PRO A 267 23.35 -1.44 36.80
CA PRO A 267 24.61 -2.07 37.20
C PRO A 267 24.65 -2.29 38.72
N ALA A 268 25.03 -3.50 39.13
CA ALA A 268 25.32 -3.84 40.51
C ALA A 268 26.44 -2.92 41.03
N ALA A 269 26.22 -2.38 42.22
CA ALA A 269 27.17 -1.51 42.90
C ALA A 269 28.53 -2.19 43.06
N THR A 270 29.57 -1.49 42.63
CA THR A 270 30.99 -1.83 42.83
C THR A 270 31.27 -2.01 44.33
N PRO A 271 31.89 -3.12 44.78
CA PRO A 271 32.38 -3.20 46.15
C PRO A 271 33.59 -2.28 46.32
N ALA A 272 33.57 -1.47 47.39
CA ALA A 272 34.61 -0.52 47.72
C ALA A 272 35.97 -1.20 48.00
N PRO A 273 37.11 -0.58 47.62
CA PRO A 273 38.42 -1.12 47.93
C PRO A 273 38.75 -0.90 49.42
N SER A 274 39.18 -1.96 50.09
CA SER A 274 39.72 -1.94 51.45
C SER A 274 41.06 -1.21 51.50
N SER A 275 41.14 -0.15 52.31
CA SER A 275 42.39 0.51 52.66
C SER A 275 43.18 -0.36 53.65
N THR A 276 44.30 -0.91 53.21
CA THR A 276 45.37 -1.38 54.12
C THR A 276 46.53 -0.40 54.02
N SER A 277 46.63 0.48 55.02
CA SER A 277 47.76 1.38 55.22
C SER A 277 48.90 0.56 55.83
N THR A 278 49.98 0.38 55.09
CA THR A 278 51.24 -0.21 55.56
C THR A 278 52.22 0.92 55.87
N GLY A 279 52.76 0.96 57.10
CA GLY A 279 53.91 1.81 57.39
C GLY A 279 54.20 1.98 58.88
N ALA A 280 55.07 1.13 59.42
CA ALA A 280 56.40 1.54 59.92
C ALA A 280 56.94 0.51 60.93
N LEU A 281 58.09 -0.10 60.59
CA LEU A 281 58.97 -0.85 61.50
C LEU A 281 59.96 0.11 62.18
N PRO A 282 60.49 -0.23 63.37
CA PRO A 282 61.35 0.62 64.18
C PRO A 282 62.85 0.35 63.95
N SER A 283 63.67 1.37 64.22
CA SER A 283 65.01 1.27 64.83
C SER A 283 65.33 2.60 65.51
#